data_AF-A0A0L7R9H2-F1
#
_entry.id   AF-A0A0L7R9H2-F1
#
_cell.length_a   1.000
_cell.length_b   1.000
_cell.length_c   1.000
_cell.angle_alpha   90.00
_cell.angle_beta   90.00
_cell.angle_gamma   90.00
#
_symmetry.space_group_name_H-M   'P 1'
#
loop_
_entity.id
_entity.type
_entity.pdbx_description
1 polymer ?
#
loop_
_entity_poly.entity_id
_entity_poly.type
_entity_poly.pdbx_seq_one_letter_code
_entity_poly.pdbx_strand_id
1 'polypeptide(L)' 'IYSRNDTIHSGVYCARLGKLREAIVVELSGLLKRHRVNFHHDRATPRLVRKVRQKLGEFD' A
#
# COMPACT_ATOMS: atom_id res chain seq x y z
N ILE A 1 2.22 9.37 -15.16
CA ILE A 1 1.13 10.23 -14.68
C ILE A 1 -0.15 9.47 -15.01
N TYR A 2 -0.97 9.10 -14.02
CA TYR A 2 -2.20 8.33 -14.26
C TYR A 2 -3.34 9.28 -14.60
N SER A 3 -4.15 8.93 -15.60
CA SER A 3 -5.30 9.73 -16.05
C SER A 3 -6.45 9.64 -15.03
N ARG A 4 -7.27 10.70 -14.93
CA ARG A 4 -8.41 10.79 -13.98
C ARG A 4 -9.44 9.67 -14.13
N ASN A 5 -9.43 8.94 -15.25
CA ASN A 5 -10.34 7.83 -15.55
C ASN A 5 -9.69 6.43 -15.46
N ASP A 6 -8.43 6.33 -15.02
CA ASP A 6 -7.78 5.04 -14.87
C ASP A 6 -8.34 4.31 -13.65
N THR A 7 -9.15 3.27 -13.89
CA THR A 7 -9.67 2.41 -12.83
C THR A 7 -8.52 1.72 -12.12
N ILE A 8 -8.44 1.89 -10.80
CA ILE A 8 -7.40 1.26 -9.99
C ILE A 8 -7.69 -0.24 -9.89
N HIS A 9 -7.13 -1.00 -10.81
CA HIS A 9 -7.07 -2.46 -10.71
C HIS A 9 -5.97 -2.89 -9.74
N SER A 10 -6.01 -4.16 -9.33
CA SER A 10 -5.13 -4.73 -8.29
C SER A 10 -3.63 -4.50 -8.55
N GLY A 11 -3.19 -4.56 -9.82
CA GLY A 11 -1.81 -4.27 -10.21
C GLY A 11 -1.35 -2.85 -9.89
N VAL A 12 -2.16 -1.84 -10.26
CA VAL A 12 -1.88 -0.43 -9.94
C VAL A 12 -1.89 -0.21 -8.43
N TYR A 13 -2.81 -0.86 -7.72
CA TYR A 13 -2.86 -0.80 -6.26
C TYR A 13 -1.58 -1.35 -5.61
N CYS A 14 -1.08 -2.52 -6.06
CA CYS A 14 0.18 -3.08 -5.58
C CYS A 14 1.39 -2.16 -5.83
N ALA A 15 1.47 -1.53 -7.00
CA ALA A 15 2.55 -0.59 -7.31
C ALA A 15 2.50 0.65 -6.41
N ARG A 16 1.30 1.16 -6.10
CA ARG A 16 1.11 2.27 -5.17
C ARG A 16 1.49 1.89 -3.73
N LEU A 17 1.15 0.68 -3.29
CA LEU A 17 1.61 0.16 -2.00
C LEU A 17 3.15 0.10 -1.94
N GLY A 18 3.82 -0.36 -2.99
CA GLY A 18 5.30 -0.33 -3.04
C GLY A 18 5.88 1.07 -2.81
N LYS A 19 5.39 2.06 -3.57
CA LYS A 19 5.81 3.47 -3.41
C LYS A 19 5.48 4.04 -2.04
N LEU A 20 4.34 3.65 -1.48
CA LEU A 20 3.94 4.08 -0.14
C LEU A 20 4.90 3.52 0.92
N ARG A 21 5.31 2.25 0.79
CA ARG A 21 6.30 1.65 1.69
C ARG A 21 7.63 2.39 1.63
N GLU A 22 8.12 2.71 0.44
CA GLU A 22 9.35 3.50 0.25
C GLU A 22 9.24 4.88 0.92
N ALA A 23 8.14 5.59 0.70
CA ALA A 23 7.90 6.89 1.32
C ALA A 23 7.82 6.82 2.85
N ILE A 24 7.17 5.80 3.42
CA ILE A 24 7.11 5.59 4.87
C ILE A 24 8.52 5.36 5.42
N VAL A 25 9.36 4.57 4.75
CA VAL A 25 10.74 4.34 5.17
C VAL A 25 11.55 5.64 5.20
N VAL A 26 11.39 6.52 4.21
CA VAL A 26 12.11 7.79 4.14
C VAL A 26 11.59 8.78 5.19
N GLU A 27 10.29 9.05 5.17
CA GLU A 27 9.67 10.13 5.96
C GLU A 27 9.47 9.77 7.44
N LEU A 28 9.23 8.48 7.73
CA LEU A 28 8.87 8.01 9.07
C LEU A 28 9.92 7.05 9.66
N SER A 29 11.15 7.06 9.14
CA SER A 29 12.27 6.22 9.60
C SER A 29 12.46 6.20 11.12
N GLY A 30 12.28 7.33 11.80
CA GLY A 30 12.42 7.46 13.25
C GLY A 30 11.26 6.86 14.07
N LEU A 31 10.10 6.65 13.46
CA LEU A 31 8.90 6.06 14.04
C LEU A 31 8.82 4.55 13.77
N LEU A 32 9.26 4.10 12.60
CA LEU A 32 9.31 2.68 12.24
C LEU A 32 10.17 1.83 13.19
N LYS A 33 11.19 2.42 13.82
CA LYS A 33 12.03 1.72 14.81
C LYS A 33 11.30 1.41 16.12
N ARG A 34 10.16 2.06 16.38
CA ARG A 34 9.43 2.00 17.65
C ARG A 34 8.01 1.46 17.49
N HIS A 35 7.41 1.61 16.32
CA HIS A 35 6.01 1.32 16.08
C HIS A 35 5.79 0.60 14.74
N ARG A 36 4.87 -0.36 14.73
CA ARG A 36 4.39 -1.02 13.51
C ARG A 36 3.34 -0.14 12.81
N VAL A 37 3.25 -0.28 11.50
CA VAL A 37 2.30 0.47 10.68
C VAL A 37 0.96 -0.28 10.63
N ASN A 38 -0.07 0.26 11.27
CA ASN A 38 -1.43 -0.27 11.16
C ASN A 38 -2.15 0.36 9.97
N PHE A 39 -2.37 -0.41 8.91
CA PHE A 39 -2.89 0.11 7.64
C PHE A 39 -4.42 0.00 7.54
N HIS A 40 -5.15 1.10 7.77
CA HIS A 40 -6.62 1.14 7.65
C HIS A 40 -7.07 1.59 6.25
N HIS A 41 -7.97 0.83 5.62
CA HIS A 41 -8.52 1.14 4.30
C HIS A 41 -9.89 0.48 4.07
N ASP A 42 -10.65 1.01 3.09
CA ASP A 42 -11.96 0.53 2.66
C ASP A 42 -11.89 -0.85 1.96
N ARG A 43 -12.99 -1.61 1.99
CA ARG A 43 -13.07 -2.99 1.46
C ARG A 43 -13.34 -3.07 -0.05
N ALA A 44 -12.82 -2.15 -0.86
CA ALA A 44 -13.04 -2.19 -2.31
C ALA A 44 -12.49 -3.50 -2.94
N THR A 45 -13.23 -4.07 -3.89
CA THR A 45 -12.96 -5.35 -4.58
C THR A 45 -11.51 -5.59 -5.02
N PRO A 46 -10.77 -4.63 -5.63
CA PRO A 46 -9.37 -4.85 -6.02
C PRO A 46 -8.42 -5.14 -4.85
N ARG A 47 -8.84 -4.89 -3.60
CA ARG A 47 -8.02 -5.08 -2.39
C ARG A 47 -8.18 -6.45 -1.74
N LEU A 48 -9.26 -7.16 -2.06
CA LEU A 48 -9.52 -8.51 -1.55
C LEU A 48 -8.76 -9.59 -2.32
N VAL A 49 -8.14 -9.22 -3.44
CA VAL A 49 -7.36 -10.12 -4.30
C VAL A 49 -6.10 -10.58 -3.55
N ARG A 50 -5.80 -11.89 -3.60
CA ARG A 50 -4.69 -12.53 -2.87
C ARG A 50 -3.36 -11.78 -2.99
N LYS A 51 -3.06 -11.25 -4.19
CA LYS A 51 -1.84 -10.50 -4.48
C LYS A 51 -1.72 -9.20 -3.68
N VAL A 52 -2.83 -8.50 -3.44
CA VAL A 52 -2.85 -7.28 -2.61
C VAL A 52 -2.70 -7.63 -1.13
N ARG A 53 -3.35 -8.70 -0.66
CA ARG A 53 -3.17 -9.19 0.72
C ARG A 53 -1.72 -9.60 1.00
N GLN A 54 -1.06 -10.27 0.05
CA GLN A 54 0.39 -10.56 0.15
C GLN A 54 1.23 -9.28 0.23
N LYS A 55 0.93 -8.28 -0.59
CA LYS A 55 1.66 -6.99 -0.58
C LYS A 55 1.44 -6.20 0.72
N LEU A 56 0.24 -6.26 1.30
CA LEU A 56 -0.07 -5.64 2.59
C LEU A 56 0.68 -6.32 3.74
N GLY A 57 0.93 -7.63 3.68
CA GLY A 57 1.78 -8.33 4.66
C GLY A 57 3.25 -7.89 4.64
N GLU A 58 3.71 -7.11 3.65
CA GLU A 58 5.06 -6.52 3.65
C GLU A 58 5.17 -5.24 4.50
N PHE A 59 4.04 -4.78 5.06
CA PHE A 59 3.96 -3.65 6.00
C PHE A 59 3.85 -4.11 7.46
N ASP A 60 3.68 -5.42 7.70
CA ASP A 60 3.70 -6.05 9.02
C ASP A 60 5.14 -6.17 9.57
#